data_AF-A0A5C4VCJ9-F1
#
_entry.id   AF-A0A5C4VCJ9-F1
#
_cell.length_a   1.000
_cell.length_b   1.000
_cell.length_c   1.000
_cell.angle_alpha   90.00
_cell.angle_beta   90.00
_cell.angle_gamma   90.00
#
_symmetry.space_group_name_H-M   'P 1'
#
loop_
_entity.id
_entity.type
_entity.pdbx_description
1 polymer ?
#
loop_
_entity_poly.entity_id
_entity_poly.type
_entity_poly.pdbx_seq_one_letter_code
_entity_poly.pdbx_strand_id
1 'polypeptide(L)'
;MVHNALWAARLPDGRVEVNDSEDLYWACTAPLPFLTDEERKERAGTGDLRCGEINIDAGWYTDSFRIVVLDPGWDEVRASHATSGFVSFVGTLETWMWEITCRGEFPES
;
A
#
# COMPACT_ATOMS: atom_id res chain seq x y z
N MET A 1 16.87 -2.27 -22.08
CA MET A 1 15.42 -2.10 -21.88
C MET A 1 15.27 -1.65 -20.44
N VAL A 2 14.76 -0.44 -20.21
CA VAL A 2 14.60 0.09 -18.85
C VAL A 2 13.37 -0.60 -18.27
N HIS A 3 13.58 -1.46 -17.28
CA HIS A 3 12.51 -2.14 -16.58
C HIS A 3 11.97 -1.16 -15.52
N ASN A 4 10.66 -0.88 -15.52
CA ASN A 4 10.00 -0.22 -14.38
C ASN A 4 9.99 -1.22 -13.21
N ALA A 5 11.14 -1.40 -12.58
CA ALA A 5 11.27 -2.10 -11.32
C ALA A 5 11.04 -1.07 -10.22
N LEU A 6 9.98 -1.22 -9.45
CA LEU A 6 9.76 -0.41 -8.26
C LEU A 6 10.93 -0.55 -7.32
N TRP A 7 11.49 0.58 -6.95
CA TRP A 7 12.46 0.67 -5.87
C TRP A 7 11.95 1.75 -4.93
N ALA A 8 11.60 1.33 -3.73
CA ALA A 8 11.32 2.21 -2.62
C ALA A 8 12.20 1.79 -1.46
N ALA A 9 12.84 2.76 -0.80
CA ALA A 9 13.65 2.50 0.38
C ALA A 9 13.51 3.64 1.39
N ARG A 10 13.44 3.29 2.67
CA ARG A 10 13.56 4.28 3.74
C ARG A 10 15.05 4.55 4.01
N LEU A 11 15.47 5.80 3.84
CA LEU A 11 16.83 6.23 4.11
C LEU A 11 17.11 6.30 5.62
N PRO A 12 18.40 6.25 6.04
CA PRO A 12 18.79 6.36 7.45
C PRO A 12 18.34 7.68 8.14
N ASP A 13 18.06 8.72 7.36
CA ASP A 13 17.55 10.00 7.84
C ASP A 13 16.00 10.05 7.92
N GLY A 14 15.33 8.94 7.65
CA GLY A 14 13.88 8.79 7.72
C GLY A 14 13.13 9.22 6.47
N ARG A 15 13.81 9.82 5.46
CA ARG A 15 13.19 10.12 4.17
C ARG A 15 12.93 8.84 3.38
N VAL A 16 11.94 8.89 2.49
CA VAL A 16 11.64 7.80 1.56
C VAL A 16 12.14 8.21 0.18
N GLU A 17 12.94 7.35 -0.44
CA GLU A 17 13.26 7.46 -1.87
C GLU A 17 12.45 6.42 -2.63
N VAL A 18 11.85 6.86 -3.74
CA VAL A 18 11.13 6.02 -4.70
C VAL A 18 11.67 6.31 -6.09
N ASN A 19 11.69 5.32 -6.99
CA ASN A 19 11.92 5.63 -8.39
C ASN A 19 10.67 6.27 -9.00
N ASP A 20 10.89 7.17 -9.95
CA ASP A 20 9.87 7.96 -10.67
C ASP A 20 9.10 7.07 -11.66
N SER A 21 8.54 5.96 -11.17
CA SER A 21 7.64 5.10 -11.93
C SER A 21 6.38 5.92 -12.25
N GLU A 22 5.87 5.79 -13.48
CA GLU A 22 4.63 6.45 -13.92
C GLU A 22 3.42 5.80 -13.22
N ASP A 23 3.34 5.95 -11.90
CA ASP A 23 2.33 5.31 -11.07
C ASP A 23 1.10 6.21 -10.97
N LEU A 24 -0.07 5.60 -11.14
CA LEU A 24 -1.35 6.31 -11.19
C LEU A 24 -1.80 6.76 -9.79
N TYR A 25 -1.23 6.20 -8.72
CA TYR A 25 -1.71 6.43 -7.35
C TYR A 25 -0.66 6.09 -6.28
N TRP A 26 0.22 7.04 -5.94
CA TRP A 26 0.96 6.99 -4.67
C TRP A 26 0.05 7.53 -3.57
N ALA A 27 -0.56 6.63 -2.80
CA ALA A 27 -1.33 7.00 -1.62
C ALA A 27 -0.64 6.49 -0.36
N CYS A 28 0.06 7.40 0.33
CA CYS A 28 0.29 7.25 1.76
C CYS A 28 -1.08 7.34 2.43
N THR A 29 -1.54 6.25 3.04
CA THR A 29 -2.75 6.34 3.86
C THR A 29 -2.40 7.21 5.07
N ALA A 30 -2.79 8.48 5.03
CA ALA A 30 -2.77 9.32 6.21
C ALA A 30 -3.43 8.55 7.37
N PRO A 31 -2.98 8.71 8.62
CA PRO A 31 -3.57 8.04 9.77
C PRO A 31 -5.08 8.23 9.71
N LEU A 32 -5.82 7.12 9.71
CA LEU A 32 -7.25 7.14 9.45
C LEU A 32 -7.94 8.15 10.39
N PRO A 33 -8.69 9.13 9.87
CA PRO A 33 -9.17 10.27 10.64
C PRO A 33 -10.20 9.90 11.73
N PHE A 34 -10.61 8.64 11.78
CA PHE A 34 -11.64 8.13 12.70
C PHE A 34 -11.10 7.39 13.91
N LEU A 35 -9.79 7.13 14.02
CA LEU A 35 -9.21 6.58 15.26
C LEU A 35 -8.73 7.71 16.16
N THR A 36 -9.23 7.72 17.38
CA THR A 36 -8.70 8.57 18.46
C THR A 36 -7.29 8.12 18.84
N ASP A 37 -6.52 9.01 19.47
CA ASP A 37 -5.18 8.68 19.94
C ASP A 37 -5.17 7.61 21.04
N GLU A 38 -6.27 7.47 21.80
CA GLU A 38 -6.46 6.40 22.78
C GLU A 38 -6.67 5.05 22.09
N GLU A 39 -7.54 4.98 21.08
CA GLU A 39 -7.74 3.76 20.29
C GLU A 39 -6.47 3.34 19.54
N ARG A 40 -5.68 4.31 19.05
CA ARG A 40 -4.37 4.03 18.46
C ARG A 40 -3.39 3.43 19.47
N LYS A 41 -3.36 3.94 20.71
CA LYS A 41 -2.48 3.39 21.75
C LYS A 41 -2.91 2.01 22.21
N GLU A 42 -4.21 1.77 22.35
CA GLU A 42 -4.75 0.47 22.74
C GLU A 42 -4.43 -0.61 21.70
N ARG A 43 -4.43 -0.23 20.42
CA ARG A 43 -4.17 -1.13 19.29
C ARG A 43 -2.72 -1.10 18.82
N ALA A 44 -1.86 -0.30 19.44
CA ALA A 44 -0.44 -0.27 19.11
C ALA A 44 0.19 -1.65 19.41
N GLY A 45 0.79 -2.27 18.40
CA GLY A 45 1.43 -3.58 18.53
C GLY A 45 0.50 -4.78 18.39
N THR A 46 -0.78 -4.60 18.04
CA THR A 46 -1.72 -5.71 17.75
C THR A 46 -1.63 -6.25 16.33
N GLY A 47 -0.87 -5.56 15.45
CA GLY A 47 -0.89 -5.82 14.01
C GLY A 47 -2.08 -5.22 13.28
N ASP A 48 -2.94 -4.44 13.97
CA ASP A 48 -4.04 -3.70 13.32
C ASP A 48 -3.46 -2.62 12.39
N LEU A 49 -3.65 -2.85 11.10
CA LEU A 49 -3.18 -2.00 10.02
C LEU A 49 -3.69 -0.56 10.09
N ARG A 50 -4.84 -0.32 10.72
CA ARG A 50 -5.38 1.02 10.89
C ARG A 50 -4.54 1.91 11.80
N CYS A 51 -3.61 1.33 12.57
CA CYS A 51 -2.74 2.03 13.49
C CYS A 51 -1.35 2.34 12.91
N GLY A 52 -1.05 1.88 11.69
CA GLY A 52 0.21 2.11 10.99
C GLY A 52 0.06 2.94 9.71
N GLU A 53 1.21 3.33 9.14
CA GLU A 53 1.27 3.86 7.77
C GLU A 53 1.23 2.68 6.80
N ILE A 54 0.33 2.70 5.81
CA ILE A 54 0.24 1.67 4.78
C ILE A 54 0.44 2.31 3.43
N ASN A 55 1.26 1.64 2.64
CA ASN A 55 1.63 2.09 1.31
C ASN A 55 1.02 1.13 0.31
N ILE A 56 0.10 1.66 -0.48
CA ILE A 56 -0.44 0.97 -1.64
C ILE A 56 0.15 1.64 -2.87
N ASP A 57 0.78 0.82 -3.70
CA ASP A 57 1.24 1.20 -5.02
C ASP A 57 0.37 0.50 -6.07
N ALA A 58 -0.19 1.29 -6.98
CA ALA A 58 -1.16 0.82 -7.94
C ALA A 58 -1.01 1.56 -9.27
N GLY A 59 -0.79 0.81 -10.34
CA GLY A 59 -0.43 1.40 -11.63
C GLY A 59 -0.38 0.39 -12.78
N TRP A 60 -0.02 0.90 -13.97
CA TRP A 60 0.23 0.08 -15.15
C TRP A 60 1.73 -0.20 -15.29
N TYR A 61 2.11 -1.47 -15.29
CA TYR A 61 3.49 -1.95 -15.34
C TYR A 61 3.67 -2.81 -16.58
N THR A 62 4.64 -2.46 -17.43
CA THR A 62 5.06 -3.20 -18.64
C THR A 62 3.90 -3.60 -19.57
N ASP A 63 3.08 -4.58 -19.19
CA ASP A 63 1.98 -5.20 -19.93
C ASP A 63 0.67 -5.38 -19.13
N SER A 64 0.61 -4.97 -17.86
CA SER A 64 -0.52 -5.23 -16.96
C SER A 64 -0.68 -4.18 -15.86
N PHE A 65 -1.89 -4.06 -15.31
CA PHE A 65 -2.10 -3.36 -14.04
C PHE A 65 -1.55 -4.20 -12.90
N ARG A 66 -0.95 -3.54 -11.90
CA ARG A 66 -0.54 -4.18 -10.65
C ARG A 66 -0.96 -3.33 -9.46
N ILE A 67 -1.24 -4.02 -8.36
CA ILE A 67 -1.48 -3.44 -7.04
C ILE A 67 -0.53 -4.14 -6.08
N VAL A 68 0.19 -3.38 -5.28
CA VAL A 68 1.16 -3.87 -4.31
C VAL A 68 0.89 -3.19 -2.97
N VAL A 69 0.69 -4.00 -1.93
CA VAL A 69 0.64 -3.52 -0.55
C VAL A 69 2.00 -3.77 0.08
N LEU A 70 2.63 -2.70 0.55
CA LEU A 70 3.92 -2.73 1.21
C LEU A 70 3.75 -2.54 2.71
N ASP A 71 4.65 -3.12 3.48
CA ASP A 71 4.78 -2.82 4.90
C ASP A 71 5.10 -1.32 5.12
N PRO A 72 4.75 -0.70 6.26
CA PRO A 72 5.18 0.67 6.62
C PRO A 72 6.68 0.97 6.42
N GLY A 73 7.53 -0.06 6.50
CA GLY A 73 8.97 0.02 6.25
C GLY A 73 9.38 0.10 4.78
N TRP A 74 8.46 -0.18 3.85
CA TRP A 74 8.67 -0.30 2.39
C TRP A 74 9.53 -1.50 1.95
N ASP A 75 10.07 -2.27 2.89
CA ASP A 75 11.02 -3.35 2.61
C ASP A 75 10.36 -4.70 2.26
N GLU A 76 9.08 -4.90 2.60
CA GLU A 76 8.37 -6.18 2.45
C GLU A 76 7.06 -6.01 1.68
N VAL A 77 6.88 -6.81 0.62
CA VAL A 77 5.60 -6.95 -0.10
C VAL A 77 4.69 -7.87 0.70
N ARG A 78 3.54 -7.35 1.12
CA ARG A 78 2.55 -8.07 1.93
C ARG A 78 1.47 -8.71 1.07
N ALA A 79 1.05 -8.02 0.02
CA ALA A 79 0.12 -8.54 -0.97
C ALA A 79 0.45 -7.97 -2.35
N SER A 80 0.22 -8.74 -3.40
CA SER A 80 0.34 -8.24 -4.77
C SER A 80 -0.69 -8.88 -5.69
N HIS A 81 -1.28 -8.07 -6.56
CA HIS A 81 -2.23 -8.51 -7.57
C HIS A 81 -1.82 -7.96 -8.93
N ALA A 82 -1.98 -8.75 -9.99
CA ALA A 82 -1.72 -8.33 -11.36
C ALA A 82 -2.91 -8.71 -12.26
N THR A 83 -3.32 -7.79 -13.13
CA THR A 83 -4.46 -7.99 -14.03
C THR A 83 -4.31 -7.15 -15.28
N SER A 84 -4.77 -7.66 -16.43
CA SER A 84 -4.80 -6.89 -17.68
C SER A 84 -6.08 -6.07 -17.84
N GLY A 85 -7.07 -6.25 -16.96
CA GLY A 85 -8.39 -5.63 -17.06
C GLY A 85 -8.56 -4.44 -16.12
N PHE A 86 -8.88 -3.26 -16.67
CA PHE A 86 -9.09 -2.05 -15.87
C PHE A 86 -10.19 -2.20 -14.80
N VAL A 87 -11.31 -2.86 -15.13
CA VAL A 87 -12.41 -3.11 -14.18
C VAL A 87 -11.96 -4.01 -13.02
N SER A 88 -11.18 -5.05 -13.33
CA SER A 88 -10.60 -5.93 -12.31
C SER A 88 -9.62 -5.16 -11.43
N PHE A 89 -8.79 -4.30 -12.02
CA PHE A 89 -7.86 -3.46 -11.28
C PHE A 89 -8.56 -2.55 -10.28
N VAL A 90 -9.55 -1.78 -10.73
CA VAL A 90 -10.31 -0.88 -9.83
C VAL A 90 -11.03 -1.66 -8.74
N GLY A 91 -11.71 -2.76 -9.09
CA GLY A 91 -12.45 -3.56 -8.11
C GLY A 91 -11.55 -4.19 -7.03
N THR A 92 -10.37 -4.66 -7.41
CA THR A 92 -9.39 -5.17 -6.43
C THR A 92 -8.85 -4.05 -5.56
N LEU A 93 -8.51 -2.90 -6.13
CA LEU A 93 -8.01 -1.75 -5.37
C LEU A 93 -9.02 -1.26 -4.33
N GLU A 94 -10.30 -1.11 -4.73
CA GLU A 94 -11.38 -0.70 -3.82
C GLU A 94 -11.60 -1.73 -2.70
N THR A 95 -11.56 -3.02 -3.03
CA THR A 95 -11.71 -4.10 -2.05
C THR A 95 -10.58 -4.06 -1.02
N TRP A 96 -9.33 -3.98 -1.48
CA TRP A 96 -8.16 -3.92 -0.60
C TRP A 96 -8.16 -2.68 0.28
N MET A 97 -8.52 -1.52 -0.29
CA MET A 97 -8.70 -0.30 0.49
C MET A 97 -9.77 -0.47 1.57
N TRP A 98 -10.89 -1.14 1.27
CA TRP A 98 -11.92 -1.41 2.27
C TRP A 98 -11.44 -2.37 3.37
N GLU A 99 -10.75 -3.45 3.03
CA GLU A 99 -10.20 -4.40 4.02
C GLU A 99 -9.22 -3.72 4.96
N ILE A 100 -8.29 -2.94 4.41
CA ILE A 100 -7.29 -2.22 5.18
C ILE A 100 -7.94 -1.15 6.06
N THR A 101 -8.81 -0.31 5.49
CA THR A 101 -9.37 0.84 6.22
C THR A 101 -10.49 0.45 7.20
N CYS A 102 -11.37 -0.49 6.83
CA CYS A 102 -12.49 -0.87 7.67
C CYS A 102 -12.14 -2.01 8.63
N ARG A 103 -11.34 -2.99 8.21
CA ARG A 103 -11.04 -4.18 9.04
C ARG A 103 -9.67 -4.11 9.71
N GLY A 104 -8.73 -3.39 9.12
CA GLY A 104 -7.35 -3.36 9.61
C GLY A 104 -6.60 -4.65 9.34
N GLU A 105 -6.96 -5.31 8.24
CA GLU A 105 -6.40 -6.59 7.80
C GLU A 105 -5.66 -6.40 6.48
N PHE A 106 -4.62 -7.21 6.24
CA PHE A 106 -4.02 -7.29 4.90
C PHE A 106 -5.00 -7.98 3.95
N PRO A 107 -4.95 -7.65 2.65
CA PRO A 107 -5.72 -8.39 1.67
C PRO A 107 -5.31 -9.86 1.63
N GLU A 108 -6.30 -10.74 1.43
CA GLU A 108 -6.03 -12.16 1.19
C GLU A 108 -5.32 -12.33 -0.17
N SER A 109 -4.28 -13.18 -0.20
CA SER A 109 -3.41 -13.42 -1.36
C SER A 109 -4.05 -14.29 -2.43
#